data_AF-A0A7S2A6K3-F1
#
_entry.id   AF-A0A7S2A6K3-F1
#
_cell.length_a   1.000
_cell.length_b   1.000
_cell.length_c   1.000
_cell.angle_alpha   90.00
_cell.angle_beta   90.00
_cell.angle_gamma   90.00
#
_symmetry.space_group_name_H-M   'P 1'
#
loop_
_entity.id
_entity.type
_entity.pdbx_description
1 polymer ?
#
loop_
_entity_poly.entity_id
_entity_poly.type
_entity_poly.pdbx_seq_one_letter_code
_entity_poly.pdbx_strand_id
1 'polypeptide(L)'
;YSGSKSDHHNALYILAHSASGGQLVQYLRDSTNQYLLPHIKALVFTDSTHTIQGARKDTPELAELLESSASMYIRSANEKCDALYHMRKVGEEVKVDQHWKNRFGEIRTVWAGTKEHSLTNWVAQSIIW
;
A
#
# COMPACT_ATOMS: atom_id res chain seq x y z
N TYR A 1 3.12 34.56 -1.25
CA TYR A 1 2.35 33.68 -2.14
C TYR A 1 3.07 33.58 -3.49
N SER A 2 3.87 32.53 -3.68
CA SER A 2 4.39 32.15 -4.99
C SER A 2 4.49 30.62 -5.00
N GLY A 3 3.39 29.95 -5.34
CA GLY A 3 3.42 28.52 -5.60
C GLY A 3 4.18 28.27 -6.89
N SER A 4 5.40 27.73 -6.79
CA SER A 4 6.19 27.36 -7.94
C SER A 4 5.57 26.13 -8.63
N LYS A 5 5.12 26.32 -9.85
CA LYS A 5 4.63 25.28 -10.78
C LYS A 5 5.80 24.44 -11.33
N SER A 6 6.57 23.76 -10.47
CA SER A 6 7.82 23.11 -10.91
C SER A 6 8.22 21.82 -10.18
N ASP A 7 7.30 20.91 -9.84
CA ASP A 7 7.69 19.62 -9.24
C ASP A 7 6.96 18.37 -9.79
N HIS A 8 6.22 18.50 -10.89
CA HIS A 8 5.53 17.36 -11.50
C HIS A 8 6.44 16.44 -12.33
N HIS A 9 7.65 16.86 -12.69
CA HIS A 9 8.49 16.10 -13.61
C HIS A 9 9.08 14.81 -13.03
N ASN A 10 9.09 14.64 -11.70
CA ASN A 10 9.68 13.48 -11.02
C ASN A 10 8.74 12.83 -9.98
N ALA A 11 7.41 12.97 -10.13
CA ALA A 11 6.47 12.34 -9.21
C ALA A 11 6.28 10.85 -9.54
N LEU A 12 6.47 9.97 -8.55
CA LEU A 12 6.26 8.53 -8.67
C LEU A 12 4.93 8.12 -8.01
N TYR A 13 4.11 7.40 -8.76
CA TYR A 13 2.89 6.75 -8.31
C TYR A 13 3.06 5.26 -8.53
N ILE A 14 3.06 4.48 -7.46
CA ILE A 14 3.46 3.07 -7.51
C ILE A 14 2.29 2.20 -7.09
N LEU A 15 1.95 1.23 -7.92
CA LEU A 15 1.07 0.12 -7.59
C LEU A 15 1.91 -1.16 -7.53
N ALA A 16 1.96 -1.81 -6.37
CA ALA A 16 2.72 -3.03 -6.17
C ALA A 16 1.80 -4.20 -5.76
N HIS A 17 1.90 -5.28 -6.52
CA HIS A 17 1.05 -6.45 -6.40
C HIS A 17 1.81 -7.65 -5.84
N SER A 18 1.21 -8.38 -4.89
CA SER A 18 1.73 -9.65 -4.39
C SER A 18 3.20 -9.56 -3.95
N ALA A 19 4.07 -10.43 -4.47
CA ALA A 19 5.49 -10.49 -4.14
C ALA A 19 6.25 -9.20 -4.52
N SER A 20 5.80 -8.46 -5.54
CA SER A 20 6.48 -7.24 -5.98
C SER A 20 6.45 -6.16 -4.91
N GLY A 21 5.44 -6.12 -4.04
CA GLY A 21 5.43 -5.14 -2.94
C GLY A 21 6.45 -5.47 -1.86
N GLY A 22 6.70 -6.76 -1.58
CA GLY A 22 7.79 -7.17 -0.71
C GLY A 22 9.16 -6.80 -1.28
N GLN A 23 9.36 -7.04 -2.58
CA GLN A 23 10.59 -6.67 -3.29
C GLN A 23 10.78 -5.15 -3.34
N LEU A 24 9.72 -4.38 -3.58
CA LEU A 24 9.75 -2.93 -3.59
C LEU A 24 10.18 -2.37 -2.23
N VAL A 25 9.59 -2.86 -1.13
CA VAL A 25 9.97 -2.41 0.21
C VAL A 25 11.42 -2.78 0.53
N GLN A 26 11.90 -3.96 0.10
CA GLN A 26 13.32 -4.31 0.23
C GLN A 26 14.23 -3.40 -0.59
N TYR A 27 13.84 -3.08 -1.82
CA TYR A 27 14.58 -2.20 -2.71
C TYR A 27 14.68 -0.77 -2.13
N LEU A 28 13.59 -0.24 -1.59
CA LEU A 28 13.54 1.10 -0.98
C LEU A 28 14.25 1.17 0.39
N ARG A 29 14.47 0.04 1.07
CA ARG A 29 15.27 -0.02 2.31
C ARG A 29 16.77 0.08 2.04
N ASP A 30 17.22 -0.33 0.86
CA ASP A 30 18.61 -0.19 0.47
C ASP A 30 18.98 1.31 0.44
N SER A 31 20.02 1.69 1.17
CA SER A 31 20.46 3.08 1.31
C SER A 31 20.82 3.73 -0.02
N THR A 32 21.22 2.92 -1.02
CA THR A 32 21.51 3.40 -2.37
C THR A 32 20.26 3.88 -3.11
N ASN A 33 19.05 3.49 -2.69
CA ASN A 33 17.79 3.81 -3.36
C ASN A 33 16.89 4.77 -2.58
N GLN A 34 17.26 5.16 -1.36
CA GLN A 34 16.44 6.04 -0.50
C GLN A 34 16.22 7.45 -1.10
N TYR A 35 17.06 7.87 -2.05
CA TYR A 35 16.87 9.11 -2.81
C TYR A 35 15.52 9.16 -3.55
N LEU A 36 14.87 8.00 -3.77
CA LEU A 36 13.55 7.91 -4.41
C LEU A 36 12.39 8.28 -3.48
N LEU A 37 12.55 8.15 -2.15
CA LEU A 37 11.44 8.32 -1.19
C LEU A 37 10.73 9.69 -1.32
N PRO A 38 11.43 10.84 -1.44
CA PRO A 38 10.77 12.15 -1.58
C PRO A 38 9.95 12.30 -2.87
N HIS A 39 10.24 11.48 -3.88
CA HIS A 39 9.59 11.48 -5.18
C HIS A 39 8.31 10.65 -5.22
N ILE A 40 8.13 9.71 -4.29
CA ILE A 40 6.92 8.87 -4.20
C ILE A 40 5.77 9.69 -3.62
N LYS A 41 4.74 9.91 -4.44
CA LYS A 41 3.53 10.67 -4.06
C LYS A 41 2.35 9.78 -3.69
N ALA A 42 2.31 8.56 -4.21
CA ALA A 42 1.35 7.55 -3.79
C ALA A 42 1.94 6.15 -3.93
N LEU A 43 1.60 5.29 -2.97
CA LEU A 43 2.03 3.90 -2.93
C LEU A 43 0.85 3.00 -2.58
N VAL A 44 0.40 2.20 -3.54
CA VAL A 44 -0.74 1.30 -3.38
C VAL A 44 -0.26 -0.14 -3.43
N PHE A 45 -0.68 -0.94 -2.46
CA PHE A 45 -0.41 -2.36 -2.41
C PHE A 45 -1.69 -3.17 -2.66
N THR A 46 -1.60 -4.21 -3.48
CA THR A 46 -2.70 -5.16 -3.71
C THR A 46 -2.24 -6.56 -3.34
N ASP A 47 -2.87 -7.15 -2.32
CA ASP A 47 -2.52 -8.47 -1.75
C ASP A 47 -1.00 -8.72 -1.60
N SER A 48 -0.29 -7.66 -1.20
CA SER A 48 1.17 -7.64 -1.13
C SER A 48 1.73 -8.43 0.05
N THR A 49 2.96 -8.93 -0.10
CA THR A 49 3.63 -9.75 0.92
C THR A 49 4.58 -8.97 1.84
N HIS A 50 4.73 -7.65 1.64
CA HIS A 50 5.67 -6.82 2.41
C HIS A 50 5.43 -6.83 3.93
N THR A 51 6.44 -6.37 4.68
CA THR A 51 6.33 -6.16 6.12
C THR A 51 6.97 -4.84 6.52
N ILE A 52 6.42 -4.19 7.54
CA ILE A 52 6.89 -2.89 8.01
C ILE A 52 8.14 -2.97 8.91
N GLN A 53 8.39 -4.14 9.51
CA GLN A 53 9.44 -4.31 10.52
C GLN A 53 10.83 -3.94 10.00
N GLY A 54 11.13 -4.30 8.76
CA GLY A 54 12.39 -3.95 8.12
C GLY A 54 12.54 -2.45 7.86
N ALA A 55 11.45 -1.77 7.50
CA ALA A 55 11.47 -0.32 7.29
C ALA A 55 11.67 0.42 8.62
N ARG A 56 10.93 0.06 9.67
CA ARG A 56 11.07 0.69 11.00
C ARG A 56 12.47 0.57 11.59
N LYS A 57 13.19 -0.51 11.27
CA LYS A 57 14.54 -0.76 11.78
C LYS A 57 15.60 0.01 11.00
N ASP A 58 15.56 -0.04 9.67
CA ASP A 58 16.68 0.36 8.82
C ASP A 58 16.43 1.67 8.05
N THR A 59 15.17 2.11 7.91
CA THR A 59 14.77 3.27 7.11
C THR A 59 13.48 3.91 7.65
N PRO A 60 13.56 4.73 8.72
CA PRO A 60 12.40 5.34 9.35
C PRO A 60 11.51 6.13 8.37
N GLU A 61 12.10 6.83 7.41
CA GLU A 61 11.39 7.64 6.40
C GLU A 61 10.50 6.76 5.49
N LEU A 62 10.94 5.54 5.20
CA LEU A 62 10.11 4.57 4.47
C LEU A 62 8.97 4.05 5.33
N ALA A 63 9.21 3.82 6.64
CA ALA A 63 8.13 3.44 7.55
C ALA A 63 7.07 4.55 7.65
N GLU A 64 7.50 5.81 7.78
CA GLU A 64 6.62 6.97 7.76
C GLU A 64 5.81 7.03 6.46
N LEU A 65 6.44 6.83 5.31
CA LEU A 65 5.73 6.78 4.02
C LEU A 65 4.68 5.67 3.98
N LEU A 66 5.04 4.45 4.40
CA LEU A 66 4.15 3.28 4.42
C LEU A 66 2.94 3.46 5.34
N GLU A 67 3.08 4.20 6.44
CA GLU A 67 2.00 4.49 7.40
C GLU A 67 1.29 5.83 7.15
N SER A 68 1.76 6.62 6.18
CA SER A 68 1.15 7.89 5.81
C SER A 68 -0.12 7.73 4.98
N SER A 69 -0.87 8.83 4.82
CA SER A 69 -2.02 8.91 3.92
C SER A 69 -1.68 8.77 2.43
N ALA A 70 -0.39 8.82 2.06
CA ALA A 70 0.08 8.57 0.70
C ALA A 70 0.13 7.06 0.37
N SER A 71 0.04 6.19 1.38
CA SER A 71 0.06 4.75 1.21
C SER A 71 -1.30 4.12 1.46
N MET A 72 -1.63 3.10 0.67
CA MET A 72 -2.88 2.35 0.82
C MET A 72 -2.65 0.87 0.55
N TYR A 73 -3.31 0.03 1.34
CA TYR A 73 -3.42 -1.39 1.09
C TYR A 73 -4.85 -1.73 0.63
N ILE A 74 -4.96 -2.31 -0.56
CA ILE A 74 -6.21 -2.87 -1.08
C ILE A 74 -6.20 -4.37 -0.81
N ARG A 75 -7.09 -4.80 0.07
CA ARG A 75 -7.20 -6.19 0.53
C ARG A 75 -8.34 -6.90 -0.20
N SER A 76 -8.04 -8.02 -0.85
CA SER A 76 -9.05 -8.95 -1.31
C SER A 76 -9.65 -9.73 -0.13
N ALA A 77 -10.93 -10.07 -0.25
CA ALA A 77 -11.62 -10.85 0.77
C ALA A 77 -11.09 -12.28 0.85
N ASN A 78 -10.96 -12.82 2.06
CA ASN A 78 -10.66 -14.23 2.27
C ASN A 78 -11.92 -14.96 2.78
N GLU A 79 -12.50 -15.83 1.96
CA GLU A 79 -13.74 -16.56 2.28
C GLU A 79 -13.69 -17.33 3.60
N LYS A 80 -12.49 -17.78 4.04
CA LYS A 80 -12.32 -18.55 5.27
C LYS A 80 -12.34 -17.70 6.53
N CYS A 81 -12.04 -16.41 6.41
CA CYS A 81 -11.81 -15.51 7.55
C CYS A 81 -12.79 -14.32 7.56
N ASP A 82 -13.34 -13.96 6.41
CA ASP A 82 -14.13 -12.75 6.20
C ASP A 82 -15.59 -13.11 5.91
N ALA A 83 -16.30 -13.69 6.89
CA ALA A 83 -17.64 -14.28 6.74
C ALA A 83 -18.73 -13.37 6.12
N LEU A 84 -18.51 -12.06 6.05
CA LEU A 84 -19.43 -11.07 5.48
C LEU A 84 -18.81 -10.24 4.34
N TYR A 85 -17.78 -10.73 3.68
CA TYR A 85 -17.05 -9.95 2.67
C TYR A 85 -17.94 -9.50 1.49
N HIS A 86 -18.92 -10.32 1.09
CA HIS A 86 -19.86 -10.03 0.01
C HIS A 86 -20.81 -8.87 0.34
N MET A 87 -20.89 -8.47 1.61
CA MET A 87 -21.64 -7.29 2.05
C MET A 87 -20.78 -6.03 2.11
N ARG A 88 -19.46 -6.15 1.93
CA ARG A 88 -18.53 -5.02 2.00
C ARG A 88 -18.47 -4.29 0.67
N LYS A 89 -18.53 -2.97 0.75
CA LYS A 89 -18.41 -2.13 -0.43
C LYS A 89 -16.95 -2.01 -0.84
N VAL A 90 -16.75 -1.89 -2.15
CA VAL A 90 -15.46 -1.51 -2.73
C VAL A 90 -14.99 -0.19 -2.11
N GLY A 91 -13.75 -0.15 -1.64
CA GLY A 91 -13.15 1.03 -1.01
C GLY A 91 -13.59 1.27 0.43
N GLU A 92 -14.48 0.44 1.00
CA GLU A 92 -14.84 0.49 2.42
C GLU A 92 -13.61 0.16 3.26
N GLU A 93 -13.38 0.95 4.32
CA GLU A 93 -12.23 0.76 5.20
C GLU A 93 -12.32 -0.56 5.98
N VAL A 94 -11.21 -1.27 6.02
CA VAL A 94 -11.09 -2.53 6.74
C VAL A 94 -10.75 -2.25 8.19
N LYS A 95 -11.56 -2.77 9.12
CA LYS A 95 -11.16 -2.82 10.52
C LYS A 95 -10.07 -3.87 10.70
N VAL A 96 -8.82 -3.41 10.73
CA VAL A 96 -7.64 -4.26 10.88
C VAL A 96 -7.36 -4.60 12.35
N ASP A 97 -6.85 -5.81 12.59
CA ASP A 97 -6.47 -6.28 13.92
C ASP A 97 -4.99 -6.00 14.25
N GLN A 98 -4.55 -6.38 15.44
CA GLN A 98 -3.17 -6.18 15.86
C GLN A 98 -2.18 -7.01 15.02
N HIS A 99 -2.58 -8.19 14.53
CA HIS A 99 -1.73 -9.01 13.68
C HIS A 99 -1.42 -8.29 12.36
N TRP A 100 -2.45 -7.70 11.74
CA TRP A 100 -2.31 -6.87 10.55
C TRP A 100 -1.41 -5.67 10.80
N LYS A 101 -1.64 -4.94 11.89
CA LYS A 101 -0.82 -3.77 12.27
C LYS A 101 0.64 -4.14 12.53
N ASN A 102 0.90 -5.29 13.14
CA ASN A 102 2.27 -5.77 13.35
C ASN A 102 2.98 -6.12 12.04
N ARG A 103 2.21 -6.52 11.01
CA ARG A 103 2.74 -6.89 9.70
C ARG A 103 2.94 -5.68 8.80
N PHE A 104 1.92 -4.84 8.64
CA PHE A 104 1.87 -3.78 7.64
C PHE A 104 1.89 -2.36 8.23
N GLY A 105 1.86 -2.22 9.55
CA GLY A 105 1.74 -0.93 10.22
C GLY A 105 0.31 -0.40 10.26
N GLU A 106 0.19 0.89 10.54
CA GLU A 106 -1.06 1.65 10.51
C GLU A 106 -1.46 2.09 9.08
N ILE A 107 -1.03 1.34 8.06
CA ILE A 107 -1.38 1.63 6.67
C ILE A 107 -2.90 1.57 6.46
N ARG A 108 -3.45 2.60 5.81
CA ARG A 108 -4.87 2.65 5.45
C ARG A 108 -5.20 1.44 4.59
N THR A 109 -6.14 0.62 5.05
CA THR A 109 -6.53 -0.63 4.38
C THR A 109 -7.98 -0.57 3.95
N VAL A 110 -8.27 -0.87 2.68
CA VAL A 110 -9.62 -0.86 2.12
C VAL A 110 -9.98 -2.19 1.46
N TRP A 111 -11.26 -2.52 1.44
CA TRP A 111 -11.77 -3.69 0.75
C TRP A 111 -11.70 -3.50 -0.76
N ALA A 112 -11.16 -4.51 -1.45
CA ALA A 112 -11.32 -4.60 -2.90
C ALA A 112 -12.77 -4.91 -3.30
N GLY A 113 -13.62 -5.37 -2.38
CA GLY A 113 -15.01 -5.77 -2.66
C GLY A 113 -15.13 -7.03 -3.52
N THR A 114 -14.04 -7.75 -3.73
CA THR A 114 -14.00 -9.03 -4.45
C THR A 114 -13.15 -10.05 -3.70
N LYS A 115 -13.43 -11.33 -3.96
CA LYS A 115 -12.61 -12.47 -3.56
C LYS A 115 -11.59 -12.87 -4.63
N GLU A 116 -11.72 -12.27 -5.81
CA GLU A 116 -10.85 -12.56 -6.93
C GLU A 116 -9.41 -12.37 -6.47
N HIS A 117 -8.59 -13.38 -6.79
CA HIS A 117 -7.17 -13.23 -6.62
C HIS A 117 -6.74 -11.98 -7.37
N SER A 118 -5.81 -11.23 -6.80
CA SER A 118 -5.38 -9.93 -7.31
C SER A 118 -4.83 -9.91 -8.75
N LEU A 119 -4.61 -11.08 -9.37
CA LEU A 119 -4.31 -11.20 -10.81
C LEU A 119 -5.52 -10.96 -11.73
N THR A 120 -6.74 -11.04 -11.19
CA THR A 120 -8.01 -10.83 -11.92
C THR A 120 -8.85 -9.72 -11.32
N ASN A 121 -8.32 -9.00 -10.31
CA ASN A 121 -9.06 -8.00 -9.56
C ASN A 121 -9.10 -6.66 -10.32
N TRP A 122 -10.10 -6.50 -11.17
CA TRP A 122 -10.39 -5.26 -11.91
C TRP A 122 -10.91 -4.13 -11.01
N VAL A 123 -11.34 -4.46 -9.79
CA VAL A 123 -12.00 -3.51 -8.90
C VAL A 123 -11.03 -2.49 -8.31
N ALA A 124 -9.76 -2.86 -8.15
CA ALA A 124 -8.72 -1.91 -7.79
C ALA A 124 -8.60 -0.77 -8.82
N GLN A 125 -8.99 -1.00 -10.08
CA GLN A 125 -8.94 0.02 -11.12
C GLN A 125 -9.81 1.24 -10.79
N SER A 126 -11.01 1.06 -10.23
CA SER A 126 -11.91 2.19 -9.88
C SER A 126 -11.51 2.93 -8.61
N ILE A 127 -10.58 2.38 -7.82
CA ILE A 127 -10.04 3.02 -6.61
C ILE A 127 -8.76 3.78 -6.94
N ILE A 128 -7.96 3.24 -7.87
CA ILE A 128 -6.63 3.75 -8.21
C ILE A 128 -6.69 4.84 -9.29
N TRP A 129 -7.59 4.69 -10.27
CA TRP A 129 -7.74 5.59 -11.42
C TRP A 129 -9.09 6.33 -11.36
#